data_AF-A0A1C3NY21-F1
#
_entry.id   AF-A0A1C3NY21-F1
#
_cell.length_a   1.000
_cell.length_b   1.000
_cell.length_c   1.000
_cell.angle_alpha   90.00
_cell.angle_beta   90.00
_cell.angle_gamma   90.00
#
_symmetry.space_group_name_H-M   'P 1'
#
loop_
_entity.id
_entity.type
_entity.pdbx_description
1 polymer ?
#
loop_
_entity_poly.entity_id
_entity_poly.type
_entity_poly.pdbx_seq_one_letter_code
_entity_poly.pdbx_strand_id
1 'polypeptide(L)'
;MIVRLPGGYLHPIGERGRGLSAGQRQLLALARAELADPDILLLDEATASLDLATEAAVTEATERVARRRTTLVVAHRLTTAARADRVVVMDAGRVVEQGPHTELLRAGGRYARMWAEFNGADGRASAGAPEAVIPDQARVLRTT
;
A
#
# COMPACT_ATOMS: atom_id res chain seq x y z
N MET A 1 -15.34 14.82 0.08
CA MET A 1 -14.07 15.54 -0.17
C MET A 1 -14.26 16.61 -1.23
N ILE A 2 -14.42 16.25 -2.51
CA ILE A 2 -14.52 17.22 -3.63
C ILE A 2 -15.70 18.18 -3.48
N VAL A 3 -16.88 17.69 -3.09
CA VAL A 3 -18.08 18.50 -2.85
C VAL A 3 -17.92 19.56 -1.75
N ARG A 4 -16.88 19.46 -0.91
CA ARG A 4 -16.59 20.44 0.15
C ARG A 4 -15.60 21.52 -0.30
N LEU A 5 -15.00 21.37 -1.49
CA LEU A 5 -14.10 22.38 -2.05
C LEU A 5 -14.93 23.50 -2.71
N PRO A 6 -14.49 24.76 -2.65
CA PRO A 6 -15.10 25.84 -3.41
C PRO A 6 -15.09 25.50 -4.91
N GLY A 7 -16.26 25.51 -5.55
CA GLY A 7 -16.41 25.10 -6.95
C GLY A 7 -16.51 23.58 -7.19
N GLY A 8 -16.46 22.76 -6.14
CA GLY A 8 -16.67 21.32 -6.23
C GLY A 8 -15.70 20.64 -7.20
N TYR A 9 -16.23 19.92 -8.20
CA TYR A 9 -15.44 19.28 -9.24
C TYR A 9 -14.68 20.26 -10.15
N LEU A 10 -15.12 21.53 -10.19
CA LEU A 10 -14.46 22.59 -10.95
C LEU A 10 -13.42 23.34 -10.12
N HIS A 11 -13.11 22.87 -8.91
CA HIS A 11 -12.08 23.49 -8.08
C HIS A 11 -10.72 23.45 -8.82
N PRO A 12 -10.05 24.60 -9.01
CA PRO A 12 -8.77 24.63 -9.69
C PRO A 12 -7.70 23.97 -8.82
N ILE A 13 -6.97 23.02 -9.39
CA ILE A 13 -5.85 22.35 -8.71
C ILE A 13 -4.55 22.99 -9.21
N GLY A 14 -3.71 23.46 -8.29
CA GLY A 14 -2.41 24.04 -8.62
C GLY A 14 -1.43 22.99 -9.15
N GLU A 15 -0.32 23.45 -9.75
CA GLU A 15 0.73 22.56 -10.27
C GLU A 15 1.13 21.47 -9.28
N ARG A 16 1.32 20.23 -9.78
CA ARG A 16 1.68 19.05 -8.97
C ARG A 16 0.71 18.78 -7.80
N GLY A 17 -0.55 19.23 -7.89
CA GLY A 17 -1.54 19.04 -6.84
C GLY A 17 -1.39 19.99 -5.65
N ARG A 18 -0.75 21.14 -5.84
CA ARG A 18 -0.71 22.21 -4.82
C ARG A 18 -2.14 22.58 -4.40
N GLY A 19 -2.36 22.69 -3.10
CA GLY A 19 -3.68 22.93 -2.49
C GLY A 19 -4.42 21.66 -2.05
N LEU A 20 -3.91 20.47 -2.38
CA LEU A 20 -4.43 19.19 -1.89
C LEU A 20 -3.50 18.59 -0.84
N SER A 21 -4.07 17.91 0.16
CA SER A 21 -3.27 17.05 1.06
C SER A 21 -2.73 15.83 0.32
N ALA A 22 -1.74 15.14 0.89
CA ALA A 22 -1.15 13.95 0.28
C ALA A 22 -2.21 12.87 -0.03
N GLY A 23 -3.09 12.58 0.93
CA GLY A 23 -4.13 11.58 0.73
C GLY A 23 -5.23 12.02 -0.23
N GLN A 24 -5.54 13.32 -0.31
CA GLN A 24 -6.44 13.84 -1.34
C GLN A 24 -5.86 13.64 -2.75
N ARG A 25 -4.55 13.88 -2.93
CA ARG A 25 -3.86 13.61 -4.20
C ARG A 25 -3.88 12.11 -4.54
N GLN A 26 -3.69 11.25 -3.55
CA GLN A 26 -3.72 9.80 -3.74
C GLN A 26 -5.13 9.29 -4.10
N LEU A 27 -6.17 9.76 -3.41
CA LEU A 27 -7.56 9.45 -3.77
C LEU A 27 -7.90 9.90 -5.18
N LEU A 28 -7.42 11.08 -5.62
CA LEU A 28 -7.61 11.54 -6.99
C LEU A 28 -6.85 10.65 -7.99
N ALA A 29 -5.63 10.21 -7.67
CA ALA A 29 -4.88 9.28 -8.51
C ALA A 29 -5.59 7.92 -8.64
N LEU A 30 -6.10 7.37 -7.53
CA LEU A 30 -6.89 6.14 -7.53
C LEU A 30 -8.18 6.28 -8.34
N ALA A 31 -8.88 7.42 -8.21
CA ALA A 31 -10.06 7.70 -9.04
C ALA A 31 -9.71 7.78 -10.53
N ARG A 32 -8.56 8.35 -10.90
CA ARG A 32 -8.07 8.36 -12.28
C ARG A 32 -7.74 6.96 -12.78
N ALA A 33 -7.12 6.12 -11.94
CA ALA A 33 -6.83 4.73 -12.27
C ALA A 33 -8.11 3.93 -12.49
N GLU A 34 -9.13 4.14 -11.66
CA GLU A 34 -10.45 3.52 -11.83
C GLU A 34 -11.10 3.92 -13.15
N LEU A 35 -11.06 5.21 -13.50
CA LEU A 35 -11.64 5.72 -14.74
C LEU A 35 -10.89 5.26 -16.00
N ALA A 36 -9.57 5.08 -15.90
CA ALA A 36 -8.75 4.58 -17.00
C ALA A 36 -8.97 3.08 -17.25
N ASP A 37 -9.53 2.36 -16.27
CA ASP A 37 -9.83 0.93 -16.29
C ASP A 37 -8.71 0.04 -16.87
N PRO A 38 -7.49 0.09 -16.31
CA PRO A 38 -6.37 -0.69 -16.84
C PRO A 38 -6.48 -2.17 -16.46
N ASP A 39 -5.98 -3.07 -17.33
CA ASP A 39 -5.84 -4.50 -17.01
C ASP A 39 -4.82 -4.77 -15.89
N ILE A 40 -3.78 -3.94 -15.83
CA ILE A 40 -2.68 -4.04 -14.85
C ILE A 40 -2.54 -2.73 -14.08
N LEU A 41 -2.60 -2.84 -12.75
CA LEU A 41 -2.42 -1.73 -11.81
C LEU A 41 -1.06 -1.86 -11.10
N LEU A 42 -0.25 -0.81 -11.15
CA LEU A 42 0.99 -0.73 -10.37
C LEU A 42 0.82 0.31 -9.27
N LEU A 43 0.95 -0.12 -8.02
CA LEU A 43 0.83 0.74 -6.85
C LEU A 43 2.17 0.79 -6.11
N ASP A 44 2.62 2.01 -5.86
CA ASP A 44 3.77 2.29 -5.02
C ASP A 44 3.23 2.83 -3.69
N GLU A 45 3.26 2.00 -2.63
CA GLU A 45 2.71 2.37 -1.33
C GLU A 45 3.67 3.33 -0.62
N ALA A 46 3.79 4.57 -1.10
CA ALA A 46 4.54 5.59 -0.39
C ALA A 46 3.82 5.91 0.94
N THR A 47 4.49 5.67 2.08
CA THR A 47 4.06 6.12 3.40
C THR A 47 4.09 7.65 3.46
N ALA A 48 3.05 8.28 2.92
CA ALA A 48 2.76 9.66 3.27
C ALA A 48 2.26 9.69 4.72
N SER A 49 2.69 10.68 5.51
CA SER A 49 2.12 10.95 6.82
C SER A 49 0.65 11.41 6.65
N LEU A 50 -0.25 10.45 6.53
CA LEU A 50 -1.69 10.66 6.47
C LEU A 50 -2.26 10.61 7.88
N ASP A 51 -3.30 11.39 8.13
CA ASP A 51 -4.13 11.17 9.30
C ASP A 51 -4.92 9.84 9.15
N LEU A 52 -5.31 9.25 10.27
CA LEU A 52 -5.97 7.93 10.31
C LEU A 52 -7.23 7.85 9.45
N ALA A 53 -8.03 8.92 9.38
CA ALA A 53 -9.26 8.93 8.59
C ALA A 53 -8.95 8.94 7.09
N THR A 54 -7.95 9.73 6.68
CA THR A 54 -7.48 9.76 5.30
C THR A 54 -6.82 8.44 4.89
N GLU A 55 -6.03 7.81 5.79
CA GLU A 55 -5.43 6.49 5.55
C GLU A 55 -6.48 5.41 5.30
N ALA A 56 -7.54 5.38 6.12
CA ALA A 56 -8.64 4.43 5.96
C ALA A 56 -9.34 4.60 4.61
N ALA A 57 -9.63 5.85 4.21
CA ALA A 57 -10.28 6.15 2.93
C ALA A 57 -9.40 5.74 1.73
N VAL A 58 -8.10 6.01 1.80
CA VAL A 58 -7.13 5.60 0.77
C VAL A 58 -7.06 4.08 0.68
N THR A 59 -6.98 3.38 1.81
CA THR A 59 -6.93 1.91 1.86
C THR A 59 -8.17 1.28 1.22
N GLU A 60 -9.36 1.78 1.57
CA GLU A 60 -10.62 1.31 0.99
C GLU A 60 -10.66 1.53 -0.53
N ALA A 61 -10.21 2.71 -0.98
CA ALA A 61 -10.14 3.02 -2.40
C ALA A 61 -9.16 2.11 -3.14
N THR A 62 -7.97 1.88 -2.59
CA THR A 62 -6.98 0.94 -3.15
C THR A 62 -7.56 -0.45 -3.32
N GLU A 63 -8.20 -1.00 -2.28
CA GLU A 63 -8.84 -2.32 -2.35
C GLU A 63 -9.95 -2.37 -3.41
N ARG A 64 -10.73 -1.30 -3.54
CA ARG A 64 -11.78 -1.22 -4.58
C ARG A 64 -11.20 -1.23 -5.98
N VAL A 65 -10.16 -0.45 -6.23
CA VAL A 65 -9.52 -0.37 -7.56
C VAL A 65 -8.80 -1.68 -7.89
N ALA A 66 -8.17 -2.33 -6.91
CA ALA A 66 -7.43 -3.58 -7.12
C ALA A 66 -8.33 -4.80 -7.38
N ARG A 67 -9.58 -4.81 -6.91
CA ARG A 67 -10.47 -6.00 -6.92
C ARG A 67 -10.74 -6.62 -8.29
N ARG A 68 -10.64 -5.86 -9.37
CA ARG A 68 -11.02 -6.31 -10.74
C ARG A 68 -9.83 -6.45 -11.68
N ARG A 69 -8.61 -6.28 -11.17
CA ARG A 69 -7.41 -6.02 -11.98
C ARG A 69 -6.20 -6.75 -11.40
N THR A 70 -5.29 -7.17 -12.26
CA THR A 70 -3.99 -7.67 -11.80
C THR A 70 -3.22 -6.51 -11.17
N THR A 71 -2.78 -6.64 -9.92
CA THR A 71 -2.28 -5.49 -9.13
C THR A 71 -0.90 -5.76 -8.52
N LEU A 72 0.14 -5.11 -9.04
CA LEU A 72 1.44 -5.09 -8.38
C LEU A 72 1.44 -4.04 -7.27
N VAL A 73 1.81 -4.40 -6.03
CA VAL A 73 1.92 -3.44 -4.92
C VAL A 73 3.31 -3.50 -4.30
N VAL A 74 4.10 -2.45 -4.50
CA VAL A 74 5.31 -2.29 -3.67
C VAL A 74 4.86 -1.89 -2.27
N ALA A 75 4.79 -2.88 -1.38
CA ALA A 75 4.33 -2.67 -0.02
C ALA A 75 5.46 -2.16 0.85
N HIS A 76 5.18 -1.12 1.62
CA HIS A 76 6.09 -0.64 2.67
C HIS A 76 5.70 -1.19 4.05
N ARG A 77 4.50 -1.78 4.17
CA ARG A 77 3.98 -2.41 5.39
C ARG A 77 3.79 -3.90 5.20
N LEU A 78 4.22 -4.70 6.17
CA LEU A 78 4.04 -6.15 6.14
C LEU A 78 2.56 -6.56 6.21
N THR A 79 1.71 -5.76 6.85
CA THR A 79 0.25 -6.00 6.88
C THR A 79 -0.38 -5.88 5.49
N THR A 80 0.11 -4.96 4.64
CA THR A 80 -0.26 -4.88 3.22
C THR A 80 0.22 -6.14 2.48
N ALA A 81 1.47 -6.56 2.74
CA ALA A 81 2.01 -7.80 2.19
C ALA A 81 1.18 -9.05 2.52
N ALA A 82 0.76 -9.18 3.79
CA ALA A 82 0.04 -10.34 4.28
C ALA A 82 -1.36 -10.53 3.71
N ARG A 83 -1.96 -9.46 3.16
CA ARG A 83 -3.28 -9.49 2.50
C ARG A 83 -3.21 -9.86 1.01
N ALA A 84 -2.03 -9.90 0.42
CA ALA A 84 -1.88 -10.23 -0.99
C ALA A 84 -2.07 -11.73 -1.23
N ASP A 85 -2.60 -12.06 -2.42
CA ASP A 85 -2.73 -13.44 -2.89
C ASP A 85 -1.36 -14.14 -2.98
N ARG A 86 -0.33 -13.37 -3.34
CA ARG A 86 1.07 -13.81 -3.36
C ARG A 86 1.99 -12.71 -2.85
N VAL A 87 3.04 -13.11 -2.14
CA VAL A 87 4.13 -12.25 -1.72
C VAL A 87 5.36 -12.65 -2.51
N VAL A 88 6.08 -11.66 -3.03
CA VAL A 88 7.42 -11.82 -3.58
C VAL A 88 8.37 -11.08 -2.65
N VAL A 89 9.47 -11.70 -2.28
CA VAL A 89 10.49 -11.09 -1.45
C VAL A 89 11.71 -10.92 -2.31
N MET A 90 12.23 -9.69 -2.42
CA MET A 90 13.50 -9.47 -3.07
C MET A 90 14.60 -9.17 -2.06
N ASP A 91 15.82 -9.44 -2.48
CA ASP A 91 17.06 -9.08 -1.81
C ASP A 91 18.17 -8.91 -2.84
N ALA A 92 18.97 -7.86 -2.70
CA ALA A 92 19.98 -7.43 -3.65
C ALA A 92 19.51 -7.50 -5.13
N GLY A 93 18.28 -7.07 -5.41
CA GLY A 93 17.70 -7.08 -6.75
C GLY A 93 17.30 -8.45 -7.30
N ARG A 94 17.24 -9.49 -6.46
CA ARG A 94 16.83 -10.86 -6.85
C ARG A 94 15.64 -11.33 -6.03
N VAL A 95 14.75 -12.12 -6.65
CA VAL A 95 13.68 -12.80 -5.90
C VAL A 95 14.31 -13.91 -5.06
N VAL A 96 14.19 -13.80 -3.74
CA VAL A 96 14.70 -14.80 -2.79
C VAL A 96 13.63 -15.75 -2.30
N GLU A 97 12.38 -15.28 -2.20
CA GLU A 97 11.22 -16.07 -1.78
C GLU A 97 9.97 -15.61 -2.53
N GLN A 98 9.04 -16.52 -2.79
CA GLN A 98 7.73 -16.20 -3.32
C GLN A 98 6.68 -17.23 -2.88
N GLY A 99 5.47 -16.77 -2.60
CA GLY A 99 4.38 -17.65 -2.19
C GLY A 99 3.29 -16.91 -1.42
N PRO A 100 2.18 -17.60 -1.08
CA PRO A 100 1.19 -17.08 -0.16
C PRO A 100 1.82 -16.76 1.21
N HIS A 101 1.28 -15.76 1.89
CA HIS A 101 1.72 -15.34 3.23
C HIS A 101 1.92 -16.53 4.19
N THR A 102 0.95 -17.43 4.26
CA THR A 102 0.95 -18.58 5.17
C THR A 102 2.05 -19.60 4.86
N GLU A 103 2.38 -19.81 3.59
CA GLU A 103 3.45 -20.72 3.18
C GLU A 103 4.83 -20.14 3.50
N LEU A 104 5.01 -18.85 3.23
CA LEU A 104 6.26 -18.15 3.54
C LEU A 104 6.53 -18.09 5.04
N LEU A 105 5.49 -17.94 5.88
CA LEU A 105 5.65 -18.04 7.33
C LEU A 105 6.10 -19.43 7.77
N ARG A 106 5.49 -20.50 7.23
CA ARG A 106 5.87 -21.88 7.56
C ARG A 106 7.28 -22.22 7.10
N ALA A 107 7.73 -21.65 5.98
CA ALA A 107 9.06 -21.88 5.45
C ALA A 107 10.19 -21.34 6.35
N GLY A 108 9.89 -20.42 7.29
CA GLY A 108 10.88 -19.89 8.22
C GLY A 108 11.97 -19.04 7.56
N GLY A 109 11.73 -18.58 6.32
CA GLY A 109 12.67 -17.80 5.52
C GLY A 109 12.81 -16.35 5.96
N ARG A 110 13.34 -15.51 5.08
CA ARG A 110 13.46 -14.05 5.25
C ARG A 110 12.11 -13.41 5.52
N TYR A 111 11.05 -13.84 4.83
CA TYR A 111 9.71 -13.31 5.07
C TYR A 111 9.26 -13.54 6.52
N ALA A 112 9.41 -14.76 7.02
CA ALA A 112 9.02 -15.13 8.38
C ALA A 112 9.81 -14.35 9.44
N ARG A 113 11.11 -14.09 9.20
CA ARG A 113 11.94 -13.26 10.08
C ARG A 113 11.46 -11.81 10.14
N MET A 114 11.22 -11.19 8.98
CA MET A 114 10.65 -9.82 8.92
C MET A 114 9.31 -9.75 9.65
N TRP A 115 8.45 -10.76 9.49
CA TRP A 115 7.17 -10.85 10.18
C TRP A 115 7.30 -11.01 11.69
N ALA A 116 8.24 -11.82 12.17
CA ALA A 116 8.48 -12.02 13.59
C ALA A 116 9.01 -10.74 14.25
N GLU A 117 9.93 -10.02 13.60
CA GLU A 117 10.45 -8.73 14.06
C GLU A 117 9.33 -7.69 14.17
N PHE A 118 8.44 -7.63 13.18
CA PHE A 118 7.26 -6.77 13.20
C PHE A 118 6.34 -7.04 14.41
N ASN A 119 5.94 -8.30 14.62
CA ASN A 119 5.08 -8.66 15.76
C ASN A 119 5.80 -8.51 17.12
N GLY A 120 7.11 -8.72 17.16
CA GLY A 120 7.93 -8.54 18.37
C GLY A 120 8.10 -7.07 18.76
N ALA A 121 8.07 -6.16 17.79
CA ALA A 121 8.08 -4.71 18.02
C ALA A 121 6.73 -4.18 18.53
N ASP A 122 5.61 -4.76 18.07
CA ASP A 122 4.24 -4.42 18.52
C ASP A 122 4.01 -4.69 20.02
N GLY A 123 4.74 -5.63 20.63
CA GLY A 123 4.64 -5.96 22.06
C GLY A 123 5.20 -4.90 23.03
N ARG A 124 5.85 -3.83 22.53
CA ARG A 124 6.44 -2.75 23.37
C ARG A 124 5.81 -1.37 23.17
N ALA A 125 4.85 -1.21 22.26
CA ALA A 125 4.28 0.10 21.92
C ALA A 125 2.78 0.20 22.25
N SER A 126 2.48 0.68 23.46
CA SER A 126 1.23 1.36 23.77
C SER A 126 1.27 2.77 23.17
N ALA A 127 0.28 3.11 22.33
CA ALA A 127 0.04 4.39 21.66
C ALA A 127 0.93 4.69 20.42
N GLY A 128 0.38 4.40 19.24
CA GLY A 128 0.98 4.67 17.92
C GLY A 128 1.67 3.43 17.36
N ALA A 129 1.04 2.78 16.37
CA ALA A 129 1.59 1.57 15.76
C ALA A 129 3.01 1.82 15.23
N PRO A 130 4.01 0.98 15.57
CA PRO A 130 5.37 1.18 15.09
C PRO A 130 5.45 0.91 13.58
N GLU A 131 6.06 1.85 12.87
CA GLU A 131 6.35 1.80 11.44
C GLU A 131 7.55 0.87 11.22
N ALA A 132 7.30 -0.43 11.06
CA ALA A 132 8.33 -1.34 10.57
C ALA A 132 8.50 -1.12 9.07
N VAL A 133 9.58 -0.43 8.71
CA VAL A 133 10.02 -0.22 7.34
C VAL A 133 10.45 -1.57 6.77
N ILE A 134 9.72 -2.06 5.77
CA ILE A 134 10.24 -3.09 4.88
C ILE A 134 11.51 -2.49 4.24
N PRO A 135 12.72 -3.07 4.42
CA PRO A 135 13.88 -2.59 3.69
C PRO A 135 13.56 -2.65 2.20
N ASP A 136 14.09 -1.69 1.42
CA ASP A 136 13.84 -1.32 -0.01
C ASP A 136 13.71 -2.46 -1.05
N GLN A 137 13.82 -3.70 -0.59
CA GLN A 137 13.93 -4.94 -1.32
C GLN A 137 12.67 -5.85 -1.23
N ALA A 138 11.69 -5.68 -0.33
CA ALA A 138 10.50 -6.57 -0.37
C ALA A 138 9.36 -5.99 -1.22
N ARG A 139 9.12 -6.58 -2.40
CA ARG A 139 8.09 -6.15 -3.36
C ARG A 139 6.95 -7.16 -3.43
N VAL A 140 5.75 -6.78 -2.98
CA VAL A 140 4.61 -7.70 -2.89
C VAL A 140 3.84 -7.73 -4.23
N LEU A 141 3.33 -8.89 -4.64
CA LEU A 141 2.70 -9.05 -5.95
C LEU A 141 1.28 -9.61 -5.80
N ARG A 142 0.24 -8.76 -5.87
CA ARG A 142 -1.15 -9.25 -5.90
C ARG A 142 -1.52 -9.67 -7.33
N THR A 143 -1.60 -10.97 -7.56
CA THR A 143 -2.00 -11.52 -8.86
C THR A 143 -3.31 -12.26 -8.67
N THR A 144 -4.40 -11.72 -9.19
CA THR A 144 -5.60 -12.51 -9.56
C THR A 144 -5.43 -13.08 -10.94
#